data_AF-T1KRV8-F1
#
_entry.id   AF-T1KRV8-F1
#
_cell.length_a   1.000
_cell.length_b   1.000
_cell.length_c   1.000
_cell.angle_alpha   90.00
_cell.angle_beta   90.00
_cell.angle_gamma   90.00
#
_symmetry.space_group_name_H-M   'P 1'
#
loop_
_entity.id
_entity.type
_entity.pdbx_description
1 polymer ?
#
loop_
_entity_poly.entity_id
_entity_poly.type
_entity_poly.pdbx_seq_one_letter_code
_entity_poly.pdbx_strand_id
1 'polypeptide(L)'
;MRDFLDENQQEIVFLDFQHFHQVSHAQHHILINGLIQLFGSKICPYVKYRRIEELTLAEMWSKKYQIIIFYRDDDLTGRYNELWPGSMLLNPWGNTACQSKLIPFLWSGLSSRPMDKFYVHQAILSPSKALVIRNICNNLYSRLSKNGNQKIEEWLLEVKKTNFKPNIIMVDFVDYSDYILAKRTILINYDYLDMR
;
A
#
# COMPACT_ATOMS: atom_id res chain seq x y z
N MET A 1 -7.99 9.98 10.77
CA MET A 1 -8.02 9.84 9.29
C MET A 1 -8.96 10.84 8.65
N ARG A 2 -10.23 10.92 9.04
CA ARG A 2 -11.16 11.93 8.51
C ARG A 2 -10.62 13.35 8.69
N ASP A 3 -10.21 13.70 9.91
CA ASP A 3 -9.65 15.03 10.21
C ASP A 3 -8.42 15.34 9.35
N PHE A 4 -7.49 14.37 9.23
CA PHE A 4 -6.34 14.48 8.34
C PHE A 4 -6.75 14.79 6.89
N LEU A 5 -7.77 14.12 6.34
CA LEU A 5 -8.24 14.37 4.98
C LEU A 5 -8.94 15.73 4.84
N ASP A 6 -9.66 16.18 5.87
CA ASP A 6 -10.29 17.49 5.88
C ASP A 6 -9.25 18.63 5.94
N GLU A 7 -8.13 18.41 6.64
CA GLU A 7 -6.99 19.33 6.71
C GLU A 7 -6.10 19.27 5.45
N ASN A 8 -6.03 18.12 4.78
CA ASN A 8 -5.11 17.87 3.66
C ASN A 8 -5.89 17.45 2.40
N GLN A 9 -6.54 18.41 1.74
CA GLN A 9 -7.51 18.16 0.66
C GLN A 9 -6.94 17.47 -0.60
N GLN A 10 -5.62 17.51 -0.79
CA GLN A 10 -4.95 16.89 -1.93
C GLN A 10 -4.37 15.50 -1.62
N GLU A 11 -4.40 15.08 -0.35
CA GLU A 11 -3.93 13.77 0.05
C GLU A 11 -4.95 12.70 -0.30
N ILE A 12 -4.45 11.54 -0.74
CA ILE A 12 -5.25 10.41 -1.19
C ILE A 12 -4.84 9.18 -0.38
N VAL A 13 -5.82 8.52 0.21
CA VAL A 13 -5.63 7.36 1.08
C VAL A 13 -6.20 6.12 0.43
N PHE A 14 -5.40 5.05 0.41
CA PHE A 14 -5.81 3.74 -0.08
C PHE A 14 -6.14 2.86 1.13
N LEU A 15 -7.35 2.30 1.15
CA LEU A 15 -7.79 1.35 2.18
C LEU A 15 -7.90 -0.04 1.55
N ASP A 16 -7.03 -0.97 1.93
CA ASP A 16 -7.06 -2.37 1.46
C ASP A 16 -7.69 -3.27 2.54
N PHE A 17 -8.95 -3.64 2.35
CA PHE A 17 -9.64 -4.61 3.21
C PHE A 17 -9.46 -6.02 2.67
N GLN A 18 -8.69 -6.83 3.39
CA GLN A 18 -8.33 -8.20 3.01
C GLN A 18 -8.39 -9.16 4.21
N HIS A 19 -8.33 -10.47 3.92
CA HIS A 19 -8.30 -11.53 4.93
C HIS A 19 -9.46 -11.46 5.94
N PHE A 20 -10.70 -11.38 5.44
CA PHE A 20 -11.88 -11.44 6.28
C PHE A 20 -12.00 -12.81 6.95
N HIS A 21 -11.74 -12.87 8.26
CA HIS A 21 -11.89 -14.08 9.05
C HIS A 21 -13.24 -14.05 9.79
N GLN A 22 -14.12 -15.01 9.47
CA GLN A 22 -15.40 -15.19 10.15
C GLN A 22 -16.32 -13.95 10.12
N VAL A 23 -16.21 -13.12 9.08
CA VAL A 23 -17.11 -11.98 8.87
C VAL A 23 -18.33 -12.47 8.10
N SER A 24 -19.52 -12.27 8.68
CA SER A 24 -20.79 -12.60 8.03
C SER A 24 -21.18 -11.55 7.00
N HIS A 25 -22.06 -11.91 6.06
CA HIS A 25 -22.58 -10.98 5.04
C HIS A 25 -23.19 -9.72 5.65
N ALA A 26 -23.96 -9.86 6.74
CA ALA A 26 -24.54 -8.71 7.45
C ALA A 26 -23.46 -7.77 8.00
N GLN A 27 -22.37 -8.31 8.55
CA GLN A 27 -21.25 -7.52 9.05
C GLN A 27 -20.49 -6.81 7.93
N HIS A 28 -20.31 -7.47 6.77
CA HIS A 28 -19.77 -6.82 5.58
C HIS A 28 -20.61 -5.60 5.18
N HIS A 29 -21.93 -5.75 5.09
CA HIS A 29 -22.83 -4.65 4.76
C HIS A 29 -22.76 -3.51 5.78
N ILE A 30 -22.72 -3.81 7.07
CA ILE A 30 -22.57 -2.80 8.13
C ILE A 30 -21.25 -2.03 7.96
N LEU A 31 -20.14 -2.75 7.74
CA LEU A 31 -18.83 -2.13 7.54
C LEU A 31 -18.83 -1.21 6.31
N ILE A 32 -19.29 -1.71 5.16
CA ILE A 32 -19.30 -0.96 3.90
C ILE A 32 -20.18 0.29 4.03
N ASN A 33 -21.41 0.15 4.53
CA ASN A 33 -22.31 1.28 4.73
C ASN A 33 -21.73 2.30 5.73
N GLY A 34 -21.05 1.83 6.77
CA GLY A 34 -20.34 2.70 7.72
C GLY A 34 -19.21 3.50 7.06
N LEU A 35 -18.41 2.88 6.19
CA LEU A 35 -17.38 3.58 5.42
C LEU A 35 -17.97 4.62 4.47
N ILE A 36 -19.05 4.26 3.75
CA ILE A 36 -19.77 5.16 2.84
C ILE A 36 -20.35 6.34 3.61
N GLN A 37 -20.98 6.10 4.76
CA GLN A 37 -21.51 7.17 5.61
C GLN A 37 -20.40 8.07 6.17
N LEU A 38 -19.27 7.50 6.55
CA LEU A 38 -18.17 8.23 7.16
C LEU A 38 -17.45 9.15 6.18
N PHE A 39 -17.19 8.68 4.96
CA PHE A 39 -16.38 9.40 3.98
C PHE A 39 -17.20 10.03 2.85
N GLY A 40 -18.38 9.50 2.55
CA GLY A 40 -19.32 10.04 1.57
C GLY A 40 -18.66 10.32 0.23
N SER A 41 -18.80 11.57 -0.24
CA SER A 41 -18.28 12.01 -1.53
C SER A 41 -16.76 12.02 -1.64
N LYS A 42 -16.01 11.82 -0.55
CA LYS A 42 -14.55 11.66 -0.60
C LYS A 42 -14.13 10.33 -1.21
N ILE A 43 -15.03 9.34 -1.27
CA ILE A 43 -14.72 8.04 -1.87
C ILE A 43 -14.74 8.15 -3.39
N CYS A 44 -13.67 7.66 -4.02
CA CYS A 44 -13.55 7.51 -5.46
C CYS A 44 -14.28 6.22 -5.90
N PRO A 45 -15.40 6.31 -6.62
CA PRO A 45 -16.18 5.13 -6.99
C PRO A 45 -15.58 4.43 -8.22
N TYR A 46 -15.37 3.12 -8.11
CA TYR A 46 -14.76 2.30 -9.17
C TYR A 46 -15.58 2.32 -10.47
N VAL A 47 -16.92 2.26 -10.37
CA VAL A 47 -17.85 2.19 -11.51
C VAL A 47 -17.69 3.34 -12.52
N LYS A 48 -17.08 4.46 -12.11
CA LYS A 48 -16.85 5.62 -12.99
C LYS A 48 -15.65 5.48 -13.91
N TYR A 49 -14.79 4.48 -13.70
CA TYR A 49 -13.54 4.31 -14.41
C TYR A 49 -13.53 2.98 -15.15
N ARG A 50 -13.31 3.01 -16.46
CA ARG A 50 -13.17 1.78 -17.26
C ARG A 50 -11.72 1.28 -17.27
N ARG A 51 -10.80 2.22 -17.08
CA ARG A 51 -9.35 2.03 -17.14
C ARG A 51 -8.70 2.82 -16.02
N ILE A 52 -7.68 2.25 -15.37
CA ILE A 52 -7.01 2.92 -14.24
C ILE A 52 -6.32 4.21 -14.68
N GLU A 53 -5.88 4.27 -15.94
CA GLU A 53 -5.18 5.40 -16.52
C GLU A 53 -6.08 6.65 -16.66
N GLU A 54 -7.40 6.46 -16.61
CA GLU A 54 -8.39 7.57 -16.55
C GLU A 54 -8.38 8.25 -15.17
N LEU A 55 -7.91 7.55 -14.13
CA LEU A 55 -7.83 8.06 -12.78
C LEU A 55 -6.50 8.81 -12.57
N THR A 56 -6.54 10.13 -12.73
CA THR A 56 -5.40 11.01 -12.45
C THR A 56 -5.56 11.74 -11.12
N LEU A 57 -4.45 12.21 -10.52
CA LEU A 57 -4.51 13.06 -9.32
C LEU A 57 -5.35 14.32 -9.56
N ALA A 58 -5.20 14.96 -10.73
CA ALA A 58 -5.98 16.14 -11.10
C ALA A 58 -7.49 15.85 -11.13
N GLU A 59 -7.88 14.69 -11.65
CA GLU A 59 -9.27 14.24 -11.67
C GLU A 59 -9.79 13.95 -10.26
N MET A 60 -8.98 13.32 -9.41
CA MET A 60 -9.36 13.06 -8.02
C MET A 60 -9.56 14.37 -7.25
N TRP A 61 -8.64 15.33 -7.40
CA TRP A 61 -8.74 16.64 -6.74
C TRP A 61 -9.94 17.45 -7.25
N SER A 62 -10.19 17.47 -8.56
CA SER A 62 -11.33 18.21 -9.14
C SER A 62 -12.68 17.70 -8.60
N LYS A 63 -12.78 16.39 -8.40
CA LYS A 63 -13.96 15.71 -7.84
C LYS A 63 -13.98 15.64 -6.32
N LYS A 64 -12.94 16.16 -5.65
CA LYS A 64 -12.75 16.08 -4.19
C LYS A 64 -12.72 14.63 -3.66
N TYR A 65 -12.25 13.71 -4.49
CA TYR A 65 -11.96 12.34 -4.09
C TYR A 65 -10.63 12.28 -3.35
N GLN A 66 -10.65 11.58 -2.22
CA GLN A 66 -9.50 11.43 -1.31
C GLN A 66 -9.32 9.99 -0.84
N ILE A 67 -10.27 9.08 -1.13
CA ILE A 67 -10.21 7.69 -0.66
C ILE A 67 -10.48 6.72 -1.80
N ILE A 68 -9.64 5.69 -1.90
CA ILE A 68 -9.91 4.50 -2.72
C ILE A 68 -10.03 3.31 -1.78
N ILE A 69 -11.17 2.62 -1.83
CA ILE A 69 -11.45 1.47 -0.97
C ILE A 69 -11.33 0.20 -1.80
N PHE A 70 -10.27 -0.55 -1.60
CA PHE A 70 -10.13 -1.90 -2.15
C PHE A 70 -10.78 -2.90 -1.20
N TYR A 71 -11.67 -3.73 -1.76
CA TYR A 71 -12.42 -4.72 -0.99
C TYR A 71 -12.28 -6.08 -1.67
N ARG A 72 -11.76 -7.07 -0.95
CA ARG A 72 -11.50 -8.41 -1.50
C ARG A 72 -12.70 -9.35 -1.33
N ASP A 73 -13.82 -8.95 -1.92
CA ASP A 73 -15.06 -9.73 -2.04
C ASP A 73 -15.76 -9.37 -3.36
N ASP A 74 -15.72 -10.28 -4.33
CA ASP A 74 -16.17 -10.01 -5.70
C ASP A 74 -17.70 -9.77 -5.76
N ASP A 75 -18.48 -10.49 -4.95
CA ASP A 75 -19.93 -10.33 -4.90
C ASP A 75 -20.32 -8.94 -4.39
N LEU A 76 -19.62 -8.44 -3.36
CA LEU A 76 -19.87 -7.11 -2.80
C LEU A 76 -19.37 -5.99 -3.70
N THR A 77 -18.22 -6.16 -4.34
CA THR A 77 -17.70 -5.16 -5.30
C THR A 77 -18.59 -5.01 -6.53
N GLY A 78 -19.33 -6.05 -6.93
CA GLY A 78 -20.37 -5.96 -7.95
C GLY A 78 -21.65 -5.26 -7.51
N ARG A 79 -21.87 -5.06 -6.19
CA ARG A 79 -23.08 -4.44 -5.62
C ARG A 79 -22.86 -3.00 -5.14
N TYR A 80 -21.65 -2.66 -4.76
CA TYR A 80 -21.29 -1.34 -4.22
C TYR A 80 -20.38 -0.58 -5.18
N ASN A 81 -20.90 0.52 -5.72
CA ASN A 81 -20.21 1.36 -6.71
C ASN A 81 -18.93 2.02 -6.16
N GLU A 82 -18.87 2.21 -4.85
CA GLU A 82 -17.77 2.82 -4.12
C GLU A 82 -16.55 1.91 -3.98
N LEU A 83 -16.73 0.59 -4.12
CA LEU A 83 -15.69 -0.39 -3.86
C LEU A 83 -14.88 -0.70 -5.12
N TRP A 84 -13.57 -0.71 -4.95
CA TRP A 84 -12.64 -1.21 -5.95
C TRP A 84 -12.40 -2.69 -5.72
N PRO A 85 -12.44 -3.52 -6.79
CA PRO A 85 -12.18 -4.93 -6.64
C PRO A 85 -10.72 -5.17 -6.27
N GLY A 86 -10.48 -6.21 -5.46
CA GLY A 86 -9.13 -6.60 -5.04
C GLY A 86 -8.17 -6.91 -6.21
N SER A 87 -8.71 -7.24 -7.38
CA SER A 87 -7.96 -7.47 -8.61
C SER A 87 -7.28 -6.21 -9.17
N MET A 88 -7.68 -5.01 -8.73
CA MET A 88 -7.07 -3.73 -9.10
C MET A 88 -5.92 -3.30 -8.17
N LEU A 89 -5.74 -3.97 -7.02
CA LEU A 89 -4.62 -3.77 -6.11
C LEU A 89 -3.91 -5.09 -5.86
N LEU A 90 -2.90 -5.35 -6.68
CA LEU A 90 -2.04 -6.53 -6.53
C LEU A 90 -1.13 -6.34 -5.33
N ASN A 91 -1.22 -7.26 -4.38
CA ASN A 91 -0.49 -7.18 -3.12
C ASN A 91 0.28 -8.49 -2.85
N PRO A 92 1.29 -8.83 -3.68
CA PRO A 92 2.02 -10.09 -3.55
C PRO A 92 2.89 -10.07 -2.29
N TRP A 93 2.85 -11.17 -1.54
CA TRP A 93 3.59 -11.33 -0.31
C TRP A 93 4.82 -12.24 -0.50
N GLY A 94 6.01 -11.70 -0.25
CA GLY A 94 7.26 -12.45 -0.41
C GLY A 94 7.44 -13.61 0.60
N ASN A 95 6.68 -13.61 1.70
CA ASN A 95 6.64 -14.66 2.73
C ASN A 95 8.03 -15.21 3.10
N THR A 96 8.96 -14.31 3.43
CA THR A 96 10.36 -14.67 3.70
C THR A 96 10.90 -13.88 4.88
N ALA A 97 11.65 -14.56 5.74
CA ALA A 97 12.48 -13.94 6.78
C ALA A 97 13.86 -13.53 6.24
N CYS A 98 14.17 -13.89 5.00
CA CYS A 98 15.49 -13.77 4.41
C CYS A 98 15.59 -12.54 3.50
N GLN A 99 16.42 -11.57 3.90
CA GLN A 99 16.65 -10.32 3.16
C GLN A 99 17.18 -10.55 1.74
N SER A 100 18.07 -11.53 1.56
CA SER A 100 18.62 -11.88 0.24
C SER A 100 17.57 -12.46 -0.71
N LYS A 101 16.39 -12.85 -0.22
CA LYS A 101 15.23 -13.20 -1.04
C LYS A 101 14.26 -12.03 -1.25
N LEU A 102 14.14 -11.15 -0.24
CA LEU A 102 13.24 -9.99 -0.31
C LEU A 102 13.67 -9.01 -1.41
N ILE A 103 14.95 -8.62 -1.46
CA ILE A 103 15.41 -7.61 -2.44
C ILE A 103 15.22 -8.08 -3.89
N PRO A 104 15.62 -9.31 -4.29
CA PRO A 104 15.29 -9.82 -5.62
C PRO A 104 13.79 -9.89 -5.91
N PHE A 105 12.97 -10.24 -4.92
CA PHE A 105 11.52 -10.23 -5.05
C PHE A 105 10.98 -8.82 -5.36
N LEU A 106 11.47 -7.79 -4.65
CA LEU A 106 11.09 -6.40 -4.91
C LEU A 106 11.51 -5.92 -6.30
N TRP A 107 12.72 -6.25 -6.74
CA TRP A 107 13.19 -5.95 -8.10
C TRP A 107 12.35 -6.66 -9.17
N SER A 108 12.03 -7.94 -8.97
CA SER A 108 11.18 -8.69 -9.88
C SER A 108 9.80 -8.06 -9.98
N GLY A 109 9.19 -7.70 -8.85
CA GLY A 109 7.89 -7.01 -8.86
C GLY A 109 7.97 -5.65 -9.55
N LEU A 110 9.08 -4.93 -9.39
CA LEU A 110 9.28 -3.65 -10.07
C LEU A 110 9.37 -3.82 -11.59
N SER A 111 10.09 -4.81 -12.10
CA SER A 111 10.26 -4.99 -13.54
C SER A 111 9.07 -5.67 -14.23
N SER A 112 8.35 -6.55 -13.53
CA SER A 112 7.31 -7.40 -14.12
C SER A 112 5.87 -7.01 -13.76
N ARG A 113 5.66 -5.94 -12.99
CA ARG A 113 4.29 -5.53 -12.60
C ARG A 113 3.44 -5.15 -13.81
N PRO A 114 2.13 -5.43 -13.78
CA PRO A 114 1.20 -4.85 -14.71
C PRO A 114 1.13 -3.32 -14.54
N MET A 115 0.91 -2.61 -15.64
CA MET A 115 0.82 -1.15 -15.66
C MET A 115 -0.63 -0.65 -15.60
N ASP A 116 -1.60 -1.53 -15.81
CA ASP A 116 -3.05 -1.27 -15.80
C ASP A 116 -3.69 -1.49 -14.41
N LYS A 117 -2.88 -1.68 -13.37
CA LYS A 117 -3.31 -1.99 -12.00
C LYS A 117 -2.40 -1.31 -10.98
N PHE A 118 -2.91 -1.10 -9.77
CA PHE A 118 -2.06 -0.77 -8.64
C PHE A 118 -1.26 -2.00 -8.20
N TYR A 119 -0.01 -1.78 -7.83
CA TYR A 119 0.90 -2.82 -7.38
C TYR A 119 1.59 -2.43 -6.09
N VAL A 120 1.49 -3.28 -5.07
CA VAL A 120 2.15 -3.11 -3.78
C VAL A 120 3.45 -3.91 -3.75
N HIS A 121 4.55 -3.19 -3.63
CA HIS A 121 5.84 -3.73 -3.25
C HIS A 121 5.87 -3.95 -1.73
N GLN A 122 5.50 -5.15 -1.29
CA GLN A 122 5.57 -5.52 0.13
C GLN A 122 7.03 -5.68 0.58
N ALA A 123 7.63 -4.60 1.04
CA ALA A 123 8.96 -4.54 1.62
C ALA A 123 8.90 -4.90 3.11
N ILE A 124 8.41 -6.10 3.41
CA ILE A 124 8.25 -6.62 4.77
C ILE A 124 8.97 -7.96 4.90
N LEU A 125 9.74 -8.13 5.97
CA LEU A 125 10.30 -9.42 6.36
C LEU A 125 9.32 -10.12 7.29
N SER A 126 8.84 -11.28 6.87
CA SER A 126 7.96 -12.09 7.72
C SER A 126 8.77 -13.13 8.48
N PRO A 127 8.62 -13.24 9.81
CA PRO A 127 9.29 -14.28 10.56
C PRO A 127 8.84 -15.65 10.04
N SER A 128 9.78 -16.58 9.82
CA SER A 128 9.41 -17.94 9.45
C SER A 128 8.62 -18.60 10.60
N LYS A 129 7.72 -19.53 10.30
CA LYS A 129 6.94 -20.26 11.34
C LYS A 129 7.85 -20.88 12.42
N ALA A 130 9.06 -21.29 12.06
CA ALA A 130 10.07 -21.82 12.98
C ALA A 130 10.68 -20.75 13.93
N LEU A 131 10.71 -19.47 13.51
CA LEU A 131 11.15 -18.33 14.31
C LEU A 131 10.08 -17.85 15.29
N VAL A 132 8.80 -17.90 14.88
CA VAL A 132 7.65 -17.53 15.73
C VAL A 132 7.51 -18.47 16.94
N ILE A 133 7.79 -19.77 16.77
CA ILE A 133 7.69 -20.76 17.86
C ILE A 133 8.84 -20.63 18.86
N ARG A 134 10.00 -20.10 18.46
CA ARG A 134 11.22 -20.18 19.29
C ARG A 134 11.61 -18.91 20.04
N ASN A 135 11.13 -17.72 19.68
CA ASN A 135 11.54 -16.47 20.35
C ASN A 135 10.50 -15.34 20.28
N ILE A 136 9.59 -15.26 21.27
CA ILE A 136 8.90 -14.00 21.61
C ILE A 136 9.86 -13.18 22.49
N CYS A 137 10.89 -12.59 21.86
CA CYS A 137 11.81 -11.65 22.49
C CYS A 137 11.87 -10.39 21.63
N ASN A 138 11.51 -9.24 22.20
CA ASN A 138 11.51 -7.90 21.57
C ASN A 138 12.80 -7.54 20.81
N ASN A 139 13.91 -8.22 21.11
CA ASN A 139 15.23 -8.05 20.47
C ASN A 139 15.36 -8.66 19.06
N LEU A 140 14.54 -9.67 18.70
CA LEU A 140 14.57 -10.22 17.34
C LEU A 140 13.90 -9.30 16.35
N TYR A 141 12.76 -8.74 16.76
CA TYR A 141 11.97 -7.82 15.95
C TYR A 141 12.74 -6.54 15.67
N SER A 142 13.40 -5.96 16.68
CA SER A 142 14.22 -4.75 16.51
C SER A 142 15.48 -4.95 15.68
N ARG A 143 16.11 -6.14 15.73
CA ARG A 143 17.30 -6.45 14.91
C ARG A 143 16.96 -6.85 13.47
N LEU A 144 15.88 -7.62 13.26
CA LEU A 144 15.42 -8.03 11.92
C LEU A 144 14.83 -6.83 11.17
N SER A 145 13.86 -6.16 11.80
CA SER A 145 13.85 -4.72 12.03
C SER A 145 14.79 -3.83 11.24
N LYS A 146 15.82 -3.40 11.97
CA LYS A 146 16.84 -2.45 11.57
C LYS A 146 17.60 -2.90 10.32
N ASN A 147 18.05 -4.15 10.26
CA ASN A 147 18.81 -4.64 9.11
C ASN A 147 17.92 -4.78 7.86
N GLY A 148 16.67 -5.17 8.03
CA GLY A 148 15.68 -5.27 6.96
C GLY A 148 15.37 -3.90 6.38
N ASN A 149 15.02 -2.95 7.25
CA ASN A 149 14.71 -1.57 6.85
C ASN A 149 15.92 -0.89 6.21
N GLN A 150 17.14 -1.14 6.69
CA GLN A 150 18.36 -0.65 6.02
C GLN A 150 18.49 -1.20 4.59
N LYS A 151 18.25 -2.50 4.36
CA LYS A 151 18.30 -3.08 3.00
C LYS A 151 17.19 -2.56 2.10
N ILE A 152 16.02 -2.26 2.66
CA ILE A 152 14.94 -1.62 1.92
C ILE A 152 15.32 -0.17 1.57
N GLU A 153 15.97 0.57 2.47
CA GLU A 153 16.48 1.90 2.17
C GLU A 153 17.52 1.87 1.04
N GLU A 154 18.50 0.96 1.11
CA GLU A 154 19.48 0.75 0.05
C GLU A 154 18.80 0.46 -1.30
N TRP A 155 17.78 -0.41 -1.30
CA TRP A 155 16.99 -0.70 -2.50
C TRP A 155 16.28 0.54 -3.06
N LEU A 156 15.67 1.38 -2.21
CA LEU A 156 15.03 2.64 -2.65
C LEU A 156 16.04 3.62 -3.26
N LEU A 157 17.24 3.70 -2.69
CA LEU A 157 18.32 4.52 -3.24
C LEU A 157 18.78 4.02 -4.61
N GLU A 158 18.86 2.71 -4.82
CA GLU A 158 19.16 2.14 -6.13
C GLU A 158 18.02 2.36 -7.14
N VAL A 159 16.76 2.18 -6.73
CA VAL A 159 15.59 2.47 -7.57
C VAL A 159 15.60 3.91 -8.08
N LYS A 160 15.95 4.89 -7.22
CA LYS A 160 16.08 6.30 -7.61
C LYS A 160 17.12 6.56 -8.72
N LYS A 161 18.13 5.69 -8.85
CA LYS A 161 19.14 5.79 -9.94
C LYS A 161 18.65 5.20 -11.26
N THR A 162 17.47 4.57 -11.27
CA THR A 162 16.85 3.98 -12.46
C THR A 162 15.68 4.82 -12.95
N ASN A 163 15.15 4.49 -14.14
CA ASN A 163 13.90 5.07 -14.64
C ASN A 163 12.64 4.38 -14.08
N PHE A 164 12.79 3.37 -13.23
CA PHE A 164 11.65 2.69 -12.62
C PHE A 164 11.08 3.53 -11.47
N LYS A 165 9.75 3.73 -11.49
CA LYS A 165 9.01 4.33 -10.37
C LYS A 165 8.12 3.25 -9.74
N PRO A 166 8.33 2.85 -8.47
CA PRO A 166 7.42 1.93 -7.79
C PRO A 166 6.04 2.58 -7.61
N ASN A 167 4.98 1.78 -7.51
CA ASN A 167 3.63 2.32 -7.26
C ASN A 167 3.40 2.55 -5.77
N ILE A 168 3.26 1.47 -5.00
CA ILE A 168 2.98 1.51 -3.57
C ILE A 168 4.04 0.67 -2.87
N ILE A 169 4.67 1.21 -1.83
CA ILE A 169 5.63 0.48 -1.02
C ILE A 169 5.04 0.31 0.37
N MET A 170 4.95 -0.94 0.84
CA MET A 170 4.43 -1.28 2.15
C MET A 170 5.58 -1.77 3.03
N VAL A 171 5.74 -1.19 4.22
CA VAL A 171 6.85 -1.45 5.16
C VAL A 171 6.34 -1.56 6.58
N ASP A 172 7.09 -2.25 7.44
CA ASP A 172 6.89 -2.24 8.90
C ASP A 172 7.76 -1.15 9.56
N PHE A 173 7.29 -0.60 10.70
CA PHE A 173 7.91 0.52 11.44
C PHE A 173 8.20 1.71 10.54
N VAL A 174 7.15 2.33 10.02
CA VAL A 174 7.28 3.52 9.16
C VAL A 174 8.04 4.65 9.85
N ASP A 175 8.02 4.72 11.18
CA ASP A 175 8.72 5.69 12.03
C ASP A 175 10.22 5.41 12.22
N TYR A 176 10.70 4.25 11.74
CA TYR A 176 12.11 3.88 11.79
C TYR A 176 13.01 4.99 11.22
N SER A 177 14.03 5.36 11.99
CA SER A 177 15.05 6.35 11.62
C SER A 177 14.44 7.67 11.12
N ASP A 178 13.45 8.19 11.87
CA ASP A 178 12.75 9.44 11.52
C ASP A 178 12.12 9.36 10.13
N TYR A 179 11.30 8.33 9.92
CA TYR A 179 10.51 8.11 8.71
C TYR A 179 11.33 8.02 7.41
N ILE A 180 12.57 7.53 7.49
CA ILE A 180 13.50 7.57 6.36
C ILE A 180 12.94 6.87 5.12
N LEU A 181 12.29 5.70 5.28
CA LEU A 181 11.75 4.93 4.15
C LEU A 181 10.62 5.68 3.44
N ALA A 182 9.75 6.36 4.20
CA ALA A 182 8.69 7.19 3.63
C ALA A 182 9.28 8.39 2.88
N LYS A 183 10.24 9.11 3.49
CA LYS A 183 10.96 10.23 2.87
C LYS A 183 11.66 9.81 1.57
N ARG A 184 12.37 8.68 1.57
CA ARG A 184 13.02 8.13 0.36
C ARG A 184 12.01 7.78 -0.73
N THR A 185 10.89 7.16 -0.35
CA THR A 185 9.82 6.81 -1.30
C THR A 185 9.22 8.04 -1.97
N ILE A 186 8.92 9.09 -1.20
CA ILE A 186 8.44 10.38 -1.72
C ILE A 186 9.48 10.97 -2.68
N LEU A 187 10.75 10.98 -2.30
CA LEU A 187 11.85 11.53 -3.10
C LEU A 187 12.14 10.80 -4.43
N ILE A 188 11.60 9.60 -4.65
CA ILE A 188 11.68 8.91 -5.96
C ILE A 188 10.76 9.57 -7.00
N ASN A 189 9.70 10.26 -6.56
CA ASN A 189 8.77 10.92 -7.47
C ASN A 189 9.30 12.27 -8.01
N TYR A 190 10.35 12.82 -7.40
CA TYR A 190 10.97 14.08 -7.80
C TYR A 190 12.27 13.82 -8.56
N ASP A 191 12.35 14.32 -9.79
CA ASP A 191 13.59 14.30 -10.56
C ASP A 191 14.55 15.34 -9.96
N TYR A 192 15.73 14.89 -9.47
CA TYR A 192 16.83 15.71 -8.93
C TYR A 192 16.42 16.97 -8.13
N LEU A 193 15.91 16.77 -6.89
CA LEU A 193 16.13 17.80 -5.87
C LEU A 193 17.57 17.64 -5.37
N ASP A 194 18.44 18.55 -5.82
CA ASP A 194 19.70 18.89 -5.18
C ASP A 194 19.41 19.13 -3.69
N MET A 195 19.67 18.13 -2.85
CA MET A 195 19.83 18.33 -1.42
C MET A 195 21.19 19.01 -1.21
N ARG A 196 21.20 20.33 -1.35
CA ARG A 196 22.22 21.18 -0.70
C ARG A 196 21.90 21.32 0.78
#